data_AF-A0A9D4EVA1-F1
#
_entry.id   AF-A0A9D4EVA1-F1
#
_cell.length_a   1.000
_cell.length_b   1.000
_cell.length_c   1.000
_cell.angle_alpha   90.00
_cell.angle_beta   90.00
_cell.angle_gamma   90.00
#
_symmetry.space_group_name_H-M   'P 1'
#
loop_
_entity.id
_entity.type
_entity.pdbx_description
1 polymer ?
#
loop_
_entity_poly.entity_id
_entity_poly.type
_entity_poly.pdbx_seq_one_letter_code
_entity_poly.pdbx_strand_id
1 'polypeptide(L)' 'MARMESIYSREDNVCLVIVMLEQVPHDKMPLEMLRWIQENSYIEYTPEQDGNIMFWENLKLAMQ' A
#
# COMPACT_ATOMS: atom_id res chain seq x y z
N MET A 1 -12.95 -10.78 -3.63
CA MET A 1 -13.26 -9.85 -2.52
C MET A 1 -11.95 -9.60 -1.79
N ALA A 2 -11.30 -8.46 -2.05
CA ALA A 2 -10.08 -8.08 -1.36
C ALA A 2 -10.44 -7.51 0.03
N ARG A 3 -9.77 -8.01 1.08
CA ARG A 3 -9.99 -7.59 2.47
C ARG A 3 -8.76 -6.78 2.90
N MET A 4 -8.98 -5.53 3.30
CA MET A 4 -7.94 -4.58 3.70
C MET A 4 -7.97 -4.47 5.23
N GLU A 5 -6.88 -4.83 5.91
CA GLU A 5 -6.71 -4.67 7.35
C GLU A 5 -5.83 -3.44 7.63
N SER A 6 -6.24 -2.57 8.56
CA SER A 6 -5.68 -1.21 8.69
C SER A 6 -5.05 -0.92 10.06
N ILE A 7 -3.83 -0.37 9.99
CA ILE A 7 -3.14 0.62 10.83
C ILE A 7 -2.46 0.15 12.14
N TYR A 8 -1.14 0.31 12.16
CA TYR A 8 -0.27 0.32 13.35
C TYR A 8 0.11 1.78 13.70
N SER A 9 0.03 2.17 14.98
CA SER A 9 0.47 3.49 15.46
C SER A 9 1.89 3.42 16.02
N ARG A 10 2.76 4.37 15.65
CA ARG A 10 4.06 4.59 16.29
C ARG A 10 4.28 6.09 16.53
N GLU A 11 4.60 6.45 17.78
CA GLU A 11 5.20 7.71 18.24
C GLU A 11 4.85 8.97 17.41
N ASP A 12 3.69 9.57 17.73
CA ASP A 12 3.17 10.87 17.25
C ASP A 12 2.99 11.09 15.75
N ASN A 13 3.36 10.14 14.89
CA ASN A 13 3.07 10.17 13.45
C ASN A 13 2.30 8.91 13.03
N VAL A 14 1.06 9.10 12.60
CA VAL A 14 0.25 8.01 12.05
C VAL A 14 0.78 7.65 10.66
N CYS A 15 1.58 6.60 10.57
CA CYS A 15 2.02 6.03 9.30
C CYS A 15 0.91 5.11 8.75
N LEU A 16 0.33 5.47 7.60
CA LEU A 16 -0.63 4.64 6.88
C LEU A 16 0.10 3.90 5.76
N VAL A 17 0.20 2.58 5.87
CA VAL A 17 0.74 1.72 4.81
C VAL A 17 -0.42 1.16 4.00
N ILE A 18 -0.43 1.42 2.69
CA ILE A 18 -1.44 0.93 1.75
C ILE A 18 -0.79 -0.07 0.81
N VAL A 19 -1.34 -1.29 0.78
CA VAL A 19 -0.89 -2.36 -0.10
C VAL A 19 -1.98 -2.66 -1.12
N MET A 20 -1.64 -2.55 -2.41
CA MET A 20 -2.52 -2.99 -3.49
C MET A 20 -2.14 -4.41 -3.91
N LEU A 21 -3.04 -5.36 -3.67
CA LEU A 21 -2.86 -6.77 -4.02
C LEU A 21 -3.25 -7.06 -5.47
N GLU A 22 -4.17 -6.27 -6.02
CA GLU A 22 -4.70 -6.39 -7.38
C GLU A 22 -4.96 -4.98 -7.93
N GLN A 23 -5.03 -4.83 -9.25
CA GLN A 23 -5.42 -3.55 -9.85
C GLN A 23 -6.87 -3.23 -9.50
N VAL A 24 -7.08 -2.05 -8.93
CA VAL A 24 -8.40 -1.52 -8.62
C VAL A 24 -8.72 -0.37 -9.59
N PRO A 25 -9.87 -0.41 -10.29
CA PRO A 25 -10.29 0.71 -11.14
C PRO A 25 -10.51 2.00 -10.34
N HIS A 26 -10.04 3.14 -10.87
CA HIS A 26 -10.10 4.43 -10.17
C HIS A 26 -11.54 4.89 -9.86
N ASP A 27 -12.50 4.56 -10.71
CA ASP A 27 -13.93 4.87 -10.55
C ASP A 27 -14.58 4.10 -9.38
N LYS A 28 -13.91 3.07 -8.87
CA LYS A 28 -14.34 2.26 -7.73
C LYS A 28 -13.59 2.57 -6.44
N MET A 29 -12.65 3.52 -6.47
CA MET A 29 -11.87 3.92 -5.29
C MET A 29 -12.52 5.09 -4.55
N PRO A 30 -12.49 5.08 -3.21
CA PRO A 30 -12.79 6.26 -2.41
C PRO A 30 -11.90 7.46 -2.80
N LEU A 31 -12.46 8.67 -2.78
CA LEU A 31 -11.76 9.90 -3.19
C LEU A 31 -10.46 10.14 -2.40
N GLU A 32 -10.44 9.80 -1.12
CA GLU A 32 -9.26 9.92 -0.26
C GLU A 32 -8.12 9.00 -0.71
N MET A 33 -8.43 7.81 -1.21
CA MET A 33 -7.42 6.89 -1.75
C MET A 33 -6.86 7.37 -3.08
N LEU A 34 -7.69 7.99 -3.93
CA LEU A 34 -7.21 8.58 -5.18
C LEU A 34 -6.15 9.66 -4.94
N ARG A 35 -6.26 10.42 -3.84
CA ARG A 35 -5.23 11.40 -3.45
C ARG A 35 -3.91 10.72 -3.09
N TRP A 36 -3.95 9.67 -2.27
CA TRP A 36 -2.74 8.93 -1.87
C TRP A 36 -2.04 8.23 -3.04
N ILE A 37 -2.82 7.76 -4.02
CA ILE A 37 -2.29 7.16 -5.27
C ILE A 37 -1.63 8.21 -6.14
N GLN A 38 -2.24 9.39 -6.29
CA GLN A 38 -1.64 10.51 -7.02
C GLN A 38 -0.32 10.97 -6.39
N GLU A 39 -0.19 10.82 -5.07
CA GLU A 39 1.03 11.09 -4.31
C GLU A 39 2.07 9.95 -4.38
N ASN A 40 1.80 8.87 -5.14
CA ASN A 40 2.64 7.66 -5.25
C ASN A 40 3.06 7.08 -3.88
N SER A 41 2.20 7.24 -2.87
CA SER A 41 2.49 6.85 -1.48
C SER A 41 1.89 5.49 -1.13
N TYR A 42 2.23 4.46 -1.91
CA TYR A 42 1.71 3.10 -1.73
C TYR A 42 2.71 2.03 -2.19
N ILE A 43 2.51 0.78 -1.74
CA ILE A 43 3.33 -0.38 -2.14
C ILE A 43 2.47 -1.30 -3.02
N GLU A 44 2.94 -1.57 -4.24
CA GLU A 44 2.31 -2.52 -5.16
C GLU A 44 2.84 -3.93 -4.95
N TYR A 45 1.93 -4.89 -4.88
CA TYR A 45 2.31 -6.30 -4.92
C TYR A 45 2.53 -6.75 -6.38
N THR A 46 3.78 -7.07 -6.71
CA THR A 46 4.15 -7.65 -8.00
C THR A 46 4.53 -9.12 -7.83
N PRO A 47 3.79 -10.06 -8.43
CA PRO A 47 4.01 -11.50 -8.22
C PRO A 47 5.20 -12.08 -8.99
N GLU A 48 5.81 -11.29 -9.88
CA GLU A 48 7.01 -11.64 -10.63
C GLU A 48 8.21 -11.85 -9.69
N GLN A 49 9.17 -12.72 -10.06
CA GLN A 49 10.24 -13.17 -9.16
C GLN A 49 10.99 -12.01 -8.47
N ASP A 50 11.42 -11.02 -9.24
CA ASP A 50 12.14 -9.85 -8.71
C ASP A 50 11.19 -8.86 -8.01
N GLY A 51 9.95 -8.73 -8.50
CA GLY A 51 8.91 -7.88 -7.90
C GLY A 51 8.51 -8.32 -6.50
N ASN A 52 8.47 -9.63 -6.25
CA ASN A 52 8.14 -10.19 -4.94
C ASN A 52 9.21 -9.86 -3.89
N ILE A 53 10.50 -9.90 -4.27
CA ILE A 53 11.60 -9.52 -3.38
C ILE A 53 11.49 -8.04 -3.01
N MET A 54 11.34 -7.16 -4.01
CA MET A 54 11.18 -5.72 -3.82
C MET A 54 9.96 -5.37 -2.95
N PHE A 55 8.84 -6.07 -3.13
CA PHE A 55 7.65 -5.89 -2.31
C PHE A 55 7.95 -6.09 -0.82
N TRP A 56 8.58 -7.21 -0.45
CA TRP A 56 8.89 -7.50 0.95
C TRP A 56 9.96 -6.58 1.54
N GLU A 57 10.92 -6.12 0.74
CA GLU A 57 11.91 -5.14 1.18
C GLU A 57 11.27 -3.79 1.48
N ASN A 58 10.45 -3.27 0.56
CA ASN A 58 9.74 -2.00 0.74
C ASN A 58 8.77 -2.06 1.93
N LEU A 59 8.08 -3.19 2.12
CA LEU A 59 7.19 -3.37 3.26
C LEU A 59 7.95 -3.38 4.60
N LYS A 60 9.11 -4.04 4.65
CA LYS A 60 9.98 -4.01 5.84
C LYS A 60 10.45 -2.60 6.16
N LEU A 61 10.87 -1.83 5.15
CA LEU A 61 11.30 -0.44 5.32
C LEU A 61 10.17 0.46 5.82
N ALA A 62 8.94 0.27 5.31
CA ALA A 62 7.78 1.04 5.74
C ALA A 62 7.34 0.75 7.19
N MET A 63 7.75 -0.40 7.75
CA MET A 63 7.42 -0.82 9.12
C MET A 63 8.52 -0.48 10.15
N GLN A 64 9.67 0.06 9.73
CA GLN A 64 10.78 0.44 10.61
C GLN A 64 10.66 1.85 11.17
#